data_AF-A0A7X7NTM1-F1
#
_entry.id   AF-A0A7X7NTM1-F1
#
_cell.length_a   1.000
_cell.length_b   1.000
_cell.length_c   1.000
_cell.angle_alpha   90.00
_cell.angle_beta   90.00
_cell.angle_gamma   90.00
#
_symmetry.space_group_name_H-M   'P 1'
#
loop_
_entity.id
_entity.type
_entity.pdbx_description
1 polymer ?
#
loop_
_entity_poly.entity_id
_entity_poly.type
_entity_poly.pdbx_seq_one_letter_code
_entity_poly.pdbx_strand_id
1 'polypeptide(L)'
;MNGGRVGRFRFETEEEIQNRPGVNRKLLSRILGWLAPYWPKLLLSLLIIVFSAVLNVLPSILTGRMIDQGFIAGNFSLLVKLVIASVMVMLGSSLLGVLENYMNVWVSEHIARDMKNEMYAHLQQMSQRFYTTNKQGDIMTRMTGDVNGVQRVITGTLTSTVSNVAVLVTSIIAMVQKNWLLALVGIAILPLFIL
;
A
#
# COMPACT_ATOMS: atom_id res chain seq x y z
N MET A 1 -16.38 -7.62 -49.81
CA MET A 1 -15.99 -8.81 -49.02
C MET A 1 -14.54 -8.64 -48.60
N ASN A 2 -14.15 -9.27 -47.48
CA ASN A 2 -12.89 -9.15 -46.72
C ASN A 2 -12.75 -7.87 -45.90
N GLY A 3 -12.59 -7.90 -44.58
CA GLY A 3 -12.26 -9.00 -43.68
C GLY A 3 -11.19 -8.51 -42.71
N GLY A 4 -11.55 -8.31 -41.44
CA GLY A 4 -10.59 -7.84 -40.44
C GLY A 4 -11.22 -7.27 -39.18
N ARG A 5 -12.16 -8.00 -38.56
CA ARG A 5 -12.52 -7.76 -37.15
C ARG A 5 -11.34 -8.23 -36.28
N VAL A 6 -10.38 -7.35 -36.02
CA VAL A 6 -9.33 -7.62 -35.03
C VAL A 6 -9.85 -7.17 -33.67
N GLY A 7 -10.10 -8.17 -32.82
CA GLY A 7 -10.58 -7.99 -31.46
C GLY A 7 -9.49 -7.47 -30.51
N ARG A 8 -9.88 -6.48 -29.72
CA ARG A 8 -9.91 -6.56 -28.24
C ARG A 8 -8.61 -6.89 -27.48
N PHE A 9 -7.44 -6.50 -27.97
CA PHE A 9 -6.29 -6.12 -27.13
C PHE A 9 -5.53 -5.04 -27.90
N ARG A 10 -5.76 -3.77 -27.54
CA ARG A 10 -5.00 -2.65 -28.09
C ARG A 10 -3.63 -2.67 -27.42
N PHE A 11 -2.66 -3.32 -28.05
CA PHE A 11 -1.26 -3.13 -27.71
C PHE A 11 -0.95 -1.65 -27.92
N GLU A 12 -0.39 -0.99 -26.90
CA GLU A 12 0.06 0.40 -27.03
C GLU A 12 1.00 0.46 -28.24
N THR A 13 0.71 1.34 -29.20
CA THR A 13 1.59 1.51 -30.36
C THR A 13 2.97 1.97 -29.89
N GLU A 14 4.03 1.68 -30.63
CA GLU A 14 5.39 2.13 -30.27
C GLU A 14 5.46 3.66 -30.05
N GLU A 15 4.63 4.41 -30.77
CA GLU A 15 4.41 5.85 -30.59
C GLU A 15 3.72 6.22 -29.26
N GLU A 16 2.78 5.41 -28.76
CA GLU A 16 2.11 5.60 -27.45
C GLU A 16 3.08 5.28 -26.29
N ILE A 17 3.95 4.29 -26.43
CA ILE A 17 4.99 3.96 -25.43
C ILE A 17 6.03 5.07 -25.34
N GLN A 18 6.45 5.62 -26.48
CA GLN A 18 7.44 6.69 -26.56
C GLN A 18 6.89 8.04 -26.04
N ASN A 19 5.60 8.29 -26.18
CA ASN A 19 4.92 9.53 -25.74
C ASN A 19 4.16 9.39 -24.41
N ARG A 20 4.51 8.42 -23.56
CA ARG A 20 3.91 8.33 -22.22
C ARG A 20 4.16 9.65 -21.49
N PRO A 21 3.12 10.36 -21.03
CA PRO A 21 3.33 11.60 -20.28
C PRO A 21 4.13 11.25 -19.02
N GLY A 22 5.32 11.82 -18.92
CA GLY A 22 6.18 11.65 -17.75
C GLY A 22 5.46 12.09 -16.48
N VAL A 23 5.85 11.51 -15.33
CA VAL A 23 5.32 11.90 -14.03
C VAL A 23 5.67 13.37 -13.78
N ASN A 24 4.72 14.26 -14.07
CA ASN A 24 4.86 15.69 -13.92
C ASN A 24 4.32 16.13 -12.56
N ARG A 25 4.96 17.13 -11.94
CA ARG A 25 4.50 17.79 -10.71
C ARG A 25 3.02 18.23 -10.79
N LYS A 26 2.55 18.67 -11.95
CA LYS A 26 1.13 19.05 -12.18
C LYS A 26 0.17 17.86 -12.09
N LEU A 27 0.62 16.67 -12.51
CA LEU A 27 -0.14 15.43 -12.41
C LEU A 27 -0.20 14.97 -10.95
N LEU A 28 0.94 15.01 -10.26
CA LEU A 28 1.01 14.72 -8.82
C LEU A 28 0.16 15.68 -7.99
N SER A 29 0.19 16.98 -8.26
CA SER A 29 -0.66 17.94 -7.53
C SER A 29 -2.15 17.69 -7.76
N ARG A 30 -2.54 17.23 -8.95
CA ARG A 30 -3.93 16.85 -9.25
C ARG A 30 -4.35 15.60 -8.47
N ILE A 31 -3.49 14.59 -8.40
CA ILE A 31 -3.74 13.38 -7.59
C ILE A 31 -3.82 13.74 -6.10
N LEU A 32 -2.90 14.56 -5.60
CA LEU A 32 -2.92 15.04 -4.22
C LEU A 32 -4.16 15.87 -3.91
N GLY A 33 -4.72 16.59 -4.88
CA GLY A 33 -6.00 17.28 -4.76
C GLY A 33 -7.17 16.34 -4.44
N TRP A 34 -7.19 15.14 -5.02
CA TRP A 34 -8.19 14.11 -4.70
C TRP A 34 -8.00 13.47 -3.32
N LEU A 35 -6.76 13.44 -2.82
CA LEU A 35 -6.43 12.92 -1.49
C LEU A 35 -6.67 13.96 -0.37
N ALA A 36 -6.64 15.25 -0.70
CA ALA A 36 -6.74 16.33 0.28
C ALA A 36 -8.00 16.27 1.16
N PRO A 37 -9.22 15.97 0.67
CA PRO A 37 -10.40 15.82 1.51
C PRO A 37 -10.29 14.68 2.54
N TYR A 38 -9.42 13.70 2.27
CA TYR A 38 -9.23 12.49 3.06
C TYR A 38 -8.01 12.56 4.00
N TRP A 39 -7.34 13.71 4.10
CA TRP A 39 -6.10 13.87 4.86
C TRP A 39 -6.15 13.41 6.33
N PRO A 40 -7.25 13.60 7.12
CA PRO A 40 -7.26 13.15 8.51
C PRO A 40 -7.26 11.62 8.61
N LYS A 41 -7.92 10.95 7.65
CA LYS A 41 -7.99 9.49 7.60
C LYS A 41 -6.71 8.88 7.08
N LEU A 42 -6.05 9.55 6.13
CA LEU A 42 -4.71 9.20 5.67
C LEU A 42 -3.67 9.36 6.78
N LEU A 43 -3.78 10.41 7.60
CA LEU A 43 -2.92 10.60 8.77
C LEU A 43 -3.19 9.51 9.82
N LEU A 44 -4.45 9.19 10.09
CA LEU A 44 -4.81 8.10 10.98
C LEU A 44 -4.27 6.75 10.49
N SER A 45 -4.40 6.45 9.19
CA SER A 45 -3.82 5.22 8.62
C SER A 45 -2.30 5.21 8.72
N LEU A 46 -1.63 6.34 8.53
CA LEU A 46 -0.19 6.46 8.72
C LEU A 46 0.22 6.16 10.16
N LEU A 47 -0.51 6.68 11.15
CA LEU A 47 -0.27 6.40 12.56
C LEU A 47 -0.48 4.92 12.89
N ILE A 48 -1.53 4.30 12.33
CA ILE A 48 -1.79 2.87 12.47
C ILE A 48 -0.63 2.07 11.87
N ILE A 49 -0.17 2.41 10.66
CA ILE A 49 0.96 1.74 9.99
C ILE A 49 2.22 1.78 10.86
N VAL A 50 2.58 2.96 11.40
CA VAL A 50 3.76 3.09 12.26
C VAL A 50 3.62 2.26 13.53
N PHE A 51 2.43 2.25 14.14
CA PHE A 51 2.18 1.46 15.34
C PHE A 51 2.18 -0.06 15.06
N SER A 52 1.57 -0.49 13.96
CA SER A 52 1.61 -1.86 13.44
C SER A 52 3.05 -2.30 13.19
N ALA A 53 3.88 -1.46 12.57
CA ALA A 53 5.28 -1.75 12.28
C ALA A 53 6.11 -2.00 13.55
N VAL A 54 5.82 -1.28 14.64
CA VAL A 54 6.44 -1.55 15.94
C VAL A 54 5.99 -2.90 16.48
N LEU A 55 4.67 -3.16 16.54
CA LEU A 55 4.14 -4.41 17.06
C LEU A 55 4.57 -5.64 16.28
N ASN A 56 4.77 -5.53 14.97
CA ASN A 56 5.25 -6.65 14.14
C ASN A 56 6.69 -7.06 14.47
N VAL A 57 7.51 -6.18 15.04
CA VAL A 57 8.89 -6.49 15.45
C VAL A 57 8.94 -7.15 16.84
N LEU A 58 7.95 -6.86 17.71
CA LEU A 58 7.92 -7.36 19.09
C LEU A 58 7.99 -8.90 19.22
N PRO A 59 7.27 -9.71 18.42
CA PRO A 59 7.36 -11.17 18.49
C PRO A 59 8.80 -11.68 18.38
N SER A 60 9.60 -11.12 17.47
CA SER A 60 11.00 -11.52 17.30
C SER A 60 11.85 -11.19 18.54
N ILE A 61 11.61 -10.03 19.16
CA ILE A 61 12.28 -9.64 20.41
C ILE A 61 11.87 -10.56 21.56
N LEU A 62 10.58 -10.89 21.67
CA LEU A 62 10.05 -11.77 22.71
C LEU A 62 10.59 -13.19 22.56
N THR A 63 10.64 -13.73 21.33
CA THR A 63 11.26 -15.02 21.04
C THR A 63 12.73 -15.05 21.44
N GLY A 64 13.49 -13.98 21.16
CA GLY A 64 14.86 -13.86 21.63
C GLY A 64 14.97 -13.95 23.16
N ARG A 65 14.11 -13.24 23.90
CA ARG A 65 14.07 -13.32 25.37
C ARG A 65 13.64 -14.68 25.90
N MET A 66 12.75 -15.39 25.20
CA MET A 66 12.38 -16.76 25.56
C MET A 66 13.58 -17.70 25.51
N ILE A 67 14.42 -17.58 24.48
CA ILE A 67 15.65 -18.36 24.35
C ILE A 67 16.63 -17.99 25.46
N ASP A 68 16.96 -16.71 25.57
CA ASP A 68 18.02 -16.23 26.47
C ASP A 68 17.67 -16.38 27.96
N GLN A 69 16.43 -16.07 28.35
CA GLN A 69 16.02 -15.99 29.76
C GLN A 69 15.04 -17.08 30.19
N GLY A 70 14.33 -17.70 29.25
CA GLY A 70 13.42 -18.80 29.53
C GLY A 70 14.13 -20.14 29.48
N PHE A 71 14.62 -20.50 28.29
CA PHE A 71 15.26 -21.80 28.05
C PHE A 71 16.66 -21.90 28.65
N ILE A 72 17.54 -20.94 28.40
CA ILE A 72 18.94 -21.00 28.87
C ILE A 72 19.03 -20.79 30.39
N ALA A 73 18.31 -19.79 30.93
CA ALA A 73 18.34 -19.51 32.37
C ALA A 73 17.38 -20.39 33.20
N GLY A 74 16.58 -21.25 32.58
CA GLY A 74 15.70 -22.22 33.25
C GLY A 74 14.50 -21.64 34.00
N ASN A 75 14.11 -20.38 33.74
CA ASN A 75 13.02 -19.72 34.45
C ASN A 75 11.66 -20.00 33.76
N PHE A 76 11.02 -21.11 34.13
CA PHE A 76 9.72 -21.52 33.58
C PHE A 76 8.60 -20.49 33.83
N SER A 77 8.60 -19.80 34.97
CA SER A 77 7.59 -18.78 35.26
C SER A 77 7.70 -17.59 34.30
N LEU A 78 8.93 -17.14 34.04
CA LEU A 78 9.19 -16.07 33.06
C LEU A 78 8.86 -16.54 31.64
N LEU A 79 9.20 -17.78 31.28
CA LEU A 79 8.89 -18.35 29.97
C LEU A 79 7.38 -18.32 29.68
N VAL A 80 6.54 -18.77 30.63
CA VAL A 80 5.07 -18.74 30.47
C VAL A 80 4.56 -17.31 30.29
N LYS A 81 5.09 -16.34 31.07
CA LYS A 81 4.73 -14.91 30.91
C LYS A 81 5.10 -14.38 29.53
N LEU A 82 6.28 -14.72 29.03
CA LEU A 82 6.72 -14.32 27.70
C LEU A 82 5.85 -14.95 26.60
N VAL A 83 5.43 -16.21 26.76
CA VAL A 83 4.55 -16.88 25.79
C VAL A 83 3.19 -16.20 25.73
N ILE A 84 2.58 -15.94 26.89
CA ILE A 84 1.30 -15.22 26.96
C ILE A 84 1.45 -13.81 26.35
N ALA A 85 2.53 -13.10 26.67
CA ALA A 85 2.81 -11.79 26.08
C ALA A 85 2.94 -11.85 24.55
N SER A 86 3.65 -12.84 24.01
CA SER A 86 3.77 -13.03 22.55
C SER A 86 2.41 -13.29 21.90
N VAL A 87 1.58 -14.15 22.48
CA VAL A 87 0.23 -14.41 21.96
C VAL A 87 -0.60 -13.13 21.97
N MET A 88 -0.56 -12.36 23.06
CA MET A 88 -1.29 -11.09 23.16
C MET A 88 -0.80 -10.05 22.14
N VAL A 89 0.51 -9.95 21.93
CA VAL A 89 1.09 -9.08 20.90
C VAL A 89 0.68 -9.52 19.50
N MET A 90 0.70 -10.83 19.20
CA MET A 90 0.29 -11.37 17.91
C MET A 90 -1.20 -11.07 17.63
N LEU A 91 -2.07 -11.28 18.62
CA LEU A 91 -3.49 -10.95 18.51
C LEU A 91 -3.70 -9.44 18.31
N GLY A 92 -3.00 -8.61 19.09
CA GLY A 92 -3.05 -7.14 18.94
C GLY A 92 -2.58 -6.67 17.56
N SER A 93 -1.47 -7.20 17.06
CA SER A 93 -0.94 -6.90 15.73
C SER A 93 -1.90 -7.32 14.62
N SER A 94 -2.55 -8.49 14.76
CA SER A 94 -3.54 -8.98 13.81
C SER A 94 -4.78 -8.07 13.76
N LEU A 95 -5.30 -7.68 14.92
CA LEU A 95 -6.45 -6.78 15.02
C LEU A 95 -6.14 -5.40 14.43
N LEU A 96 -4.94 -4.87 14.69
CA LEU A 96 -4.48 -3.63 14.07
C LEU A 96 -4.31 -3.75 12.55
N GLY A 97 -3.82 -4.89 12.07
CA GLY A 97 -3.77 -5.17 10.63
C GLY A 97 -5.15 -5.17 9.98
N VAL A 98 -6.18 -5.70 10.66
CA VAL A 98 -7.57 -5.63 10.19
C VAL A 98 -8.06 -4.18 10.14
N LEU A 99 -7.78 -3.39 11.18
CA LEU A 99 -8.16 -1.98 11.23
C LEU A 99 -7.46 -1.15 10.14
N GLU A 100 -6.16 -1.38 9.94
CA GLU A 100 -5.35 -0.76 8.88
C GLU A 100 -5.94 -1.06 7.50
N ASN A 101 -6.22 -2.33 7.23
CA ASN A 101 -6.83 -2.76 5.98
C ASN A 101 -8.23 -2.16 5.78
N TYR A 102 -9.05 -2.15 6.82
CA TYR A 102 -10.38 -1.54 6.75
C TYR A 102 -10.31 -0.04 6.43
N MET A 103 -9.39 0.71 7.06
CA MET A 103 -9.18 2.13 6.75
C MET A 103 -8.65 2.36 5.34
N ASN A 104 -7.73 1.53 4.89
CA ASN A 104 -7.20 1.59 3.53
C ASN A 104 -8.32 1.39 2.48
N VAL A 105 -9.13 0.34 2.63
CA VAL A 105 -10.28 0.08 1.77
C VAL A 105 -11.27 1.24 1.83
N TRP A 106 -11.64 1.69 3.03
CA TRP A 106 -12.58 2.78 3.23
C TRP A 106 -12.15 4.04 2.49
N VAL A 107 -10.90 4.49 2.66
CA VAL A 107 -10.39 5.72 2.04
C VAL A 107 -10.39 5.59 0.51
N SER A 108 -9.93 4.45 0.00
CA SER A 108 -9.81 4.25 -1.44
C SER A 108 -11.14 4.17 -2.17
N GLU A 109 -12.13 3.51 -1.57
CA GLU A 109 -13.47 3.39 -2.16
C GLU A 109 -14.18 4.73 -2.14
N HIS A 110 -13.96 5.54 -1.10
CA HIS A 110 -14.53 6.89 -1.04
C HIS A 110 -13.93 7.81 -2.11
N ILE A 111 -12.61 7.77 -2.31
CA ILE A 111 -11.95 8.48 -3.41
C ILE A 111 -12.49 8.00 -4.77
N ALA A 112 -12.55 6.68 -4.98
CA ALA A 112 -13.04 6.11 -6.23
C ALA A 112 -14.51 6.47 -6.51
N ARG A 113 -15.36 6.46 -5.48
CA ARG A 113 -16.76 6.88 -5.56
C ARG A 113 -16.87 8.33 -5.99
N ASP A 114 -16.12 9.23 -5.35
CA ASP A 114 -16.18 10.65 -5.65
C ASP A 114 -15.66 10.94 -7.08
N MET A 115 -14.58 10.29 -7.50
CA MET A 115 -14.08 10.37 -8.87
C MET A 115 -15.11 9.89 -9.89
N LYS A 116 -15.76 8.73 -9.63
CA LYS A 116 -16.83 8.20 -10.49
C LYS A 116 -18.00 9.17 -10.56
N ASN A 117 -18.44 9.73 -9.43
CA ASN A 117 -19.55 10.68 -9.38
C ASN A 117 -19.26 11.95 -10.18
N GLU A 118 -18.06 12.53 -10.06
CA GLU A 118 -17.67 13.71 -10.84
C GLU A 118 -17.58 13.40 -12.34
N MET A 119 -17.02 12.25 -12.71
CA MET A 119 -16.99 11.80 -14.11
C MET A 119 -18.40 11.59 -14.66
N TYR A 120 -19.31 10.98 -13.90
CA TYR A 120 -20.71 10.81 -14.31
C TYR A 120 -21.40 12.15 -14.51
N ALA A 121 -21.25 13.09 -13.58
CA ALA A 121 -21.84 14.42 -13.68
C ALA A 121 -21.31 15.17 -14.91
N HIS A 122 -20.01 15.05 -15.20
CA HIS A 122 -19.40 15.65 -16.38
C HIS A 122 -19.93 15.04 -17.68
N LEU A 123 -20.03 13.70 -17.75
CA LEU A 123 -20.57 12.99 -18.90
C LEU A 123 -22.00 13.43 -19.21
N GLN A 124 -22.86 13.57 -18.20
CA GLN A 124 -24.25 14.01 -18.40
C GLN A 124 -24.37 15.40 -19.06
N GLN A 125 -23.37 16.26 -18.93
CA GLN A 125 -23.34 17.60 -19.52
C GLN A 125 -22.67 17.64 -20.91
N MET A 126 -22.12 16.52 -21.40
CA MET A 126 -21.45 16.47 -22.70
C MET A 126 -22.44 16.48 -23.87
N SER A 127 -22.03 17.11 -24.97
CA SER A 127 -22.82 17.17 -26.20
C SER A 127 -23.07 15.78 -26.83
N GLN A 128 -24.17 15.62 -27.56
CA GLN A 128 -24.47 14.40 -28.34
C GLN A 128 -23.37 14.05 -29.36
N ARG A 129 -22.62 15.04 -29.83
CA ARG A 129 -21.46 14.83 -30.72
C ARG A 129 -20.37 13.98 -30.06
N PHE A 130 -20.17 14.12 -28.76
CA PHE A 130 -19.19 13.31 -28.03
C PHE A 130 -19.57 11.82 -28.07
N TYR A 131 -20.85 11.52 -27.86
CA TYR A 131 -21.38 10.15 -27.83
C TYR A 131 -21.48 9.48 -29.21
N THR A 132 -21.60 10.27 -30.28
CA THR A 132 -21.55 9.75 -31.65
C THR A 132 -20.12 9.52 -32.15
N THR A 133 -19.13 10.20 -31.56
CA THR A 133 -17.71 10.09 -31.95
C THR A 133 -16.96 9.05 -31.10
N ASN A 134 -17.34 8.86 -29.84
CA ASN A 134 -16.68 7.96 -28.91
C ASN A 134 -17.53 6.73 -28.63
N LYS A 135 -16.93 5.53 -28.64
CA LYS A 135 -17.65 4.29 -28.33
C LYS A 135 -18.03 4.28 -26.85
N GLN A 136 -19.28 3.92 -26.56
CA GLN A 136 -19.78 3.77 -25.19
C GLN A 136 -18.91 2.85 -24.33
N GLY A 137 -18.38 1.77 -24.91
CA GLY A 137 -17.46 0.86 -24.22
C GLY A 137 -16.16 1.53 -23.77
N ASP A 138 -15.58 2.41 -24.59
CA ASP A 138 -14.33 3.11 -24.27
C ASP A 138 -14.53 4.10 -23.11
N ILE A 139 -15.69 4.75 -23.07
CA ILE A 139 -16.07 5.65 -21.95
C ILE A 139 -16.18 4.83 -20.65
N MET A 140 -16.88 3.69 -20.69
CA MET A 140 -17.06 2.83 -19.53
C MET A 140 -15.72 2.26 -19.04
N THR A 141 -14.84 1.84 -19.95
CA THR A 141 -13.50 1.33 -19.61
C THR A 141 -12.64 2.40 -18.96
N ARG A 142 -12.66 3.65 -19.43
CA ARG A 142 -11.91 4.74 -18.78
C ARG A 142 -12.47 5.06 -17.40
N MET A 143 -13.79 5.22 -17.29
CA MET A 143 -14.45 5.55 -16.03
C MET A 143 -14.26 4.48 -14.95
N THR A 144 -14.19 3.21 -15.33
CA THR A 144 -13.97 2.11 -14.38
C THR A 144 -12.49 1.77 -14.24
N GLY A 145 -11.81 1.49 -15.35
CA GLY A 145 -10.42 1.08 -15.41
C GLY A 145 -9.44 2.13 -14.88
N ASP A 146 -9.55 3.38 -15.33
CA ASP A 146 -8.61 4.43 -14.92
C ASP A 146 -8.82 4.77 -13.43
N VAL A 147 -10.08 4.86 -12.97
CA VAL A 147 -10.40 5.12 -11.55
C VAL A 147 -9.93 3.97 -10.67
N ASN A 148 -10.17 2.71 -11.07
CA ASN A 148 -9.68 1.54 -10.34
C ASN A 148 -8.14 1.46 -10.40
N GLY A 149 -7.51 2.02 -11.44
CA GLY A 149 -6.06 2.18 -11.51
C GLY A 149 -5.55 3.15 -10.43
N VAL A 150 -6.16 4.33 -10.31
CA VAL A 150 -5.87 5.30 -9.26
C VAL A 150 -6.09 4.70 -7.87
N GLN A 151 -7.21 4.00 -7.67
CA GLN A 151 -7.52 3.30 -6.43
C GLN A 151 -6.40 2.32 -6.05
N ARG A 152 -5.93 1.48 -6.99
CA ARG A 152 -4.85 0.52 -6.76
C ARG A 152 -3.52 1.15 -6.40
N VAL A 153 -3.19 2.31 -6.97
CA VAL A 153 -1.96 3.04 -6.61
C VAL A 153 -2.05 3.52 -5.16
N ILE A 154 -3.21 4.00 -4.72
CA ILE A 154 -3.44 4.49 -3.35
C ILE A 154 -3.46 3.33 -2.35
N THR A 155 -4.26 2.29 -2.60
CA THR A 155 -4.41 1.14 -1.69
C THR A 155 -3.19 0.25 -1.64
N GLY A 156 -2.63 -0.05 -2.81
CA GLY A 156 -1.54 -0.98 -2.97
C GLY A 156 -0.21 -0.25 -2.83
N THR A 157 0.25 0.38 -3.91
CA THR A 157 1.64 0.85 -4.01
C THR A 157 2.01 1.86 -2.94
N LEU A 158 1.21 2.91 -2.76
CA LEU A 158 1.56 3.98 -1.82
C LEU A 158 1.55 3.47 -0.37
N THR A 159 0.46 2.82 0.05
CA THR A 159 0.32 2.32 1.42
C THR A 159 1.35 1.23 1.73
N SER A 160 1.55 0.26 0.84
CA SER A 160 2.55 -0.80 1.06
C SER A 160 3.97 -0.24 1.09
N THR A 161 4.30 0.75 0.25
CA THR A 161 5.62 1.40 0.29
C THR A 161 5.85 2.07 1.64
N VAL A 162 4.87 2.84 2.13
CA VAL A 162 4.97 3.51 3.44
C VAL A 162 5.09 2.48 4.57
N SER A 163 4.28 1.41 4.54
CA SER A 163 4.32 0.35 5.54
C SER A 163 5.64 -0.41 5.53
N ASN A 164 6.15 -0.79 4.37
CA ASN A 164 7.44 -1.44 4.22
C ASN A 164 8.59 -0.56 4.73
N VAL A 165 8.59 0.74 4.39
CA VAL A 165 9.59 1.68 4.91
C VAL A 165 9.50 1.79 6.43
N ALA A 166 8.29 1.87 7.00
CA ALA A 166 8.10 1.91 8.45
C ALA A 166 8.65 0.64 9.12
N VAL A 167 8.33 -0.54 8.61
CA VAL A 167 8.85 -1.83 9.11
C VAL A 167 10.35 -1.92 8.98
N LEU A 168 10.94 -1.47 7.86
CA LEU A 168 12.39 -1.44 7.68
C LEU A 168 13.06 -0.54 8.72
N VAL A 169 12.55 0.68 8.91
CA VAL A 169 13.09 1.64 9.88
C VAL A 169 12.98 1.10 11.31
N THR A 170 11.81 0.58 11.72
CA THR A 170 11.63 0.04 13.07
C THR A 170 12.51 -1.18 13.32
N SER A 171 12.68 -2.05 12.33
CA SER A 171 13.54 -3.23 12.42
C SER A 171 15.01 -2.86 12.54
N ILE A 172 15.51 -1.92 11.73
CA ILE A 172 16.89 -1.43 11.82
C ILE A 172 17.15 -0.82 13.20
N ILE A 173 16.23 0.03 13.69
CA ILE A 173 16.34 0.64 15.02
C ILE A 173 16.42 -0.45 16.09
N ALA A 174 15.55 -1.48 16.04
CA ALA A 174 15.55 -2.58 17.00
C ALA A 174 16.85 -3.40 16.95
N MET A 175 17.39 -3.66 15.75
CA MET A 175 18.66 -4.38 15.59
C MET A 175 19.84 -3.58 16.14
N VAL A 176 19.95 -2.30 15.80
CA VAL A 176 21.03 -1.42 16.25
C VAL A 176 21.03 -1.29 17.78
N GLN A 177 19.84 -1.19 18.40
CA GLN A 177 19.71 -1.19 19.86
C GLN A 177 20.23 -2.48 20.51
N LYS A 178 20.07 -3.64 19.87
CA LYS A 178 20.54 -4.93 20.40
C LYS A 178 22.04 -5.13 20.16
N ASN A 179 22.51 -4.92 18.93
CA ASN A 179 23.93 -5.00 18.57
C ASN A 179 24.17 -4.29 17.22
N TRP A 180 24.83 -3.14 17.27
CA TRP A 180 25.10 -2.33 16.08
C TRP A 180 26.04 -3.00 15.06
N LEU A 181 26.96 -3.87 15.50
CA LEU A 181 27.88 -4.59 14.61
C LEU A 181 27.13 -5.65 13.80
N LEU A 182 26.27 -6.45 14.47
CA LEU A 182 25.40 -7.41 13.79
C LEU A 182 24.40 -6.73 12.84
N ALA A 183 23.90 -5.56 13.21
CA ALA A 183 23.02 -4.76 12.35
C ALA A 183 23.73 -4.32 11.05
N LEU A 184 24.97 -3.83 11.16
CA LEU A 184 25.78 -3.42 10.00
C LEU A 184 26.06 -4.60 9.06
N VAL A 185 26.43 -5.75 9.62
CA VAL A 185 26.64 -6.98 8.83
C VAL A 185 25.34 -7.37 8.10
N GLY A 186 24.19 -7.33 8.78
CA GLY A 186 22.90 -7.61 8.16
C GLY A 186 22.55 -6.65 7.01
N ILE A 187 22.77 -5.35 7.19
CA ILE A 187 22.52 -4.33 6.16
C ILE A 187 23.46 -4.51 4.96
N ALA A 188 24.74 -4.84 5.22
CA ALA A 188 25.74 -5.04 4.17
C ALA A 188 25.43 -6.23 3.24
N ILE A 189 24.61 -7.19 3.70
CA ILE A 189 24.17 -8.33 2.89
C ILE A 189 23.01 -7.95 1.95
N LEU A 190 22.23 -6.92 2.25
CA LEU A 190 21.05 -6.53 1.44
C LEU A 190 21.35 -6.30 -0.05
N PRO A 191 22.44 -5.62 -0.46
CA PRO A 191 22.77 -5.44 -1.88
C PRO A 191 23.02 -6.76 -2.62
N LEU A 192 23.51 -7.79 -1.93
CA LEU A 192 23.77 -9.11 -2.53
C LEU A 192 22.48 -9.84 -2.92
N PHE A 193 21.33 -9.47 -2.35
CA PHE A 193 20.03 -10.02 -2.76
C PHE A 193 19.47 -9.39 -4.04
N ILE A 194 19.99 -8.23 -4.44
CA ILE A 194 19.52 -7.47 -5.62
C ILE A 194 20.42 -7.72 -6.83
N LEU A 195 21.70 -8.04 -6.60
CA LEU A 195 22.69 -8.46 -7.62
C LEU A 195 22.38 -9.87 -8.14
#